data_AF-A0A0R3QQV8-F1
#
_entry.id   AF-A0A0R3QQV8-F1
#
_cell.length_a   1.000
_cell.length_b   1.000
_cell.length_c   1.000
_cell.angle_alpha   90.00
_cell.angle_beta   90.00
_cell.angle_gamma   90.00
#
_symmetry.space_group_name_H-M   'P 1'
#
loop_
_entity.id
_entity.type
_entity.pdbx_description
1 polymer ?
#
loop_
_entity_poly.entity_id
_entity_poly.type
_entity_poly.pdbx_seq_one_letter_code
_entity_poly.pdbx_strand_id
1 'polypeptide(L)'
;MSYLFSNFVIAKLIFPSLFFYSGPEIFKDEYVSQCLSRFLHDYLEPKTRKGLLCLVLKEPIAGLDAFGPFYEDLLRHFEEFSMGDENFTLFILLGAYGNQRLLDGLLMKCALWAPDKNIVRQMILKKDDFLLNLVTARQMNEVEVTEKNYFSHFRKLLLTYAATIRDSIIMKNRNQLVYEIASSELIYYVKWHMTKNVHEKIDTELVKQYNNLASTLQQSLHGYLDFQLK
;
A
#
# COMPACT_ATOMS: atom_id res chain seq x y z
N MET A 1 37.17 2.31 5.40
CA MET A 1 35.82 2.40 5.98
C MET A 1 35.01 3.41 5.19
N SER A 2 33.72 3.12 4.99
CA SER A 2 32.74 3.86 4.16
C SER A 2 32.73 3.47 2.68
N TYR A 3 31.50 3.35 2.15
CA TYR A 3 31.11 2.94 0.78
C TYR A 3 31.19 1.45 0.43
N LEU A 4 30.38 0.59 1.07
CA LEU A 4 29.93 -0.70 0.47
C LEU A 4 28.81 -1.45 1.24
N PHE A 5 28.05 -0.78 2.12
CA PHE A 5 26.92 -1.40 2.86
C PHE A 5 25.57 -0.75 2.55
N SER A 6 25.44 -0.13 1.37
CA SER A 6 24.22 0.52 0.92
C SER A 6 23.71 -0.18 -0.34
N ASN A 7 22.96 -1.26 -0.12
CA ASN A 7 21.89 -1.83 -0.94
C ASN A 7 21.91 -3.34 -0.80
N PHE A 8 20.80 -3.90 -0.31
CA PHE A 8 20.46 -5.34 -0.42
C PHE A 8 21.23 -6.32 0.46
N VAL A 9 20.76 -6.55 1.69
CA VAL A 9 20.97 -7.85 2.37
C VAL A 9 19.73 -8.32 3.16
N ILE A 10 18.91 -7.45 3.75
CA ILE A 10 17.95 -7.96 4.76
C ILE A 10 16.62 -8.50 4.17
N ALA A 11 16.13 -7.94 3.07
CA ALA A 11 14.99 -8.55 2.34
C ALA A 11 15.38 -9.85 1.60
N LYS A 12 16.69 -10.13 1.45
CA LYS A 12 17.21 -11.27 0.69
C LYS A 12 17.25 -12.58 1.51
N LEU A 13 17.21 -12.52 2.85
CA LEU A 13 17.65 -13.67 3.67
C LEU A 13 16.94 -13.92 5.00
N ILE A 14 16.02 -13.07 5.47
CA ILE A 14 15.38 -13.30 6.79
C ILE A 14 13.89 -13.56 6.65
N PHE A 15 13.13 -12.67 6.02
CA PHE A 15 11.67 -12.85 5.98
C PHE A 15 11.21 -13.92 4.98
N PRO A 16 11.65 -13.91 3.70
CA PRO A 16 11.24 -14.94 2.75
C PRO A 16 11.71 -16.33 3.17
N SER A 17 12.93 -16.44 3.70
CA SER A 17 13.53 -17.69 4.15
C SER A 17 12.90 -18.22 5.45
N LEU A 18 12.67 -17.41 6.48
CA LEU A 18 11.95 -17.89 7.67
C LEU A 18 10.55 -18.38 7.31
N PHE A 19 9.86 -17.65 6.43
CA PHE A 19 8.49 -17.93 6.01
C PHE A 19 8.37 -19.17 5.12
N PHE A 20 9.20 -19.27 4.08
CA PHE A 20 9.18 -20.40 3.15
C PHE A 20 9.71 -21.69 3.76
N TYR A 21 10.73 -21.62 4.64
CA TYR A 21 11.36 -22.84 5.17
C TYR A 21 10.77 -23.34 6.48
N SER A 22 10.18 -22.47 7.31
CA SER A 22 9.85 -22.82 8.70
C SER A 22 8.35 -22.93 8.99
N GLY A 23 7.50 -22.53 8.04
CA GLY A 23 6.05 -22.60 8.19
C GLY A 23 5.46 -21.52 9.13
N PRO A 24 4.13 -21.49 9.27
CA PRO A 24 3.41 -20.40 9.96
C PRO A 24 3.61 -20.37 11.47
N GLU A 25 4.08 -21.46 12.09
CA GLU A 25 4.34 -21.51 13.53
C GLU A 25 5.46 -20.59 13.98
N ILE A 26 6.35 -20.19 13.06
CA ILE A 26 7.48 -19.31 13.36
C ILE A 26 7.05 -17.91 13.79
N PHE A 27 5.82 -17.48 13.47
CA PHE A 27 5.25 -16.21 13.95
C PHE A 27 4.85 -16.25 15.42
N LYS A 28 4.71 -17.44 16.00
CA LYS A 28 4.46 -17.62 17.44
C LYS A 28 5.75 -17.65 18.24
N ASP A 29 6.91 -17.70 17.58
CA ASP A 29 8.21 -17.64 18.25
C ASP A 29 8.54 -16.20 18.66
N GLU A 30 8.78 -16.02 19.96
CA GLU A 30 9.03 -14.71 20.56
C GLU A 30 10.32 -14.06 20.05
N TYR A 31 11.37 -14.85 19.82
CA TYR A 31 12.65 -14.34 19.32
C TYR A 31 12.53 -13.89 17.86
N VAL A 32 11.81 -14.66 17.05
CA VAL A 32 11.50 -14.28 15.67
C VAL A 32 10.68 -13.00 15.66
N SER A 33 9.60 -12.93 16.42
CA SER A 33 8.77 -11.73 16.51
C SER A 33 9.56 -10.49 16.93
N GLN A 34 10.46 -10.62 17.92
CA GLN A 34 11.37 -9.53 18.32
C GLN A 34 12.35 -9.14 17.21
N CYS A 35 12.94 -10.10 16.51
CA CYS A 35 13.81 -9.84 15.37
C CYS A 35 13.07 -9.12 14.24
N LEU A 36 11.83 -9.52 13.95
CA LEU A 36 10.98 -8.89 12.94
C LEU A 36 10.61 -7.47 13.34
N SER A 37 10.21 -7.26 14.60
CA SER A 37 9.91 -5.94 15.14
C SER A 37 11.11 -4.99 15.00
N ARG A 38 12.31 -5.44 15.41
CA ARG A 38 13.53 -4.64 15.28
C ARG A 38 13.87 -4.35 13.82
N PHE A 39 13.76 -5.34 12.95
CA PHE A 39 13.98 -5.13 11.53
C PHE A 39 12.99 -4.11 10.93
N LEU A 40 11.73 -4.17 11.35
CA LEU A 40 10.68 -3.26 10.91
C LEU A 40 10.96 -1.82 11.35
N HIS A 41 11.13 -1.60 12.65
CA HIS A 41 11.25 -0.26 13.23
C HIS A 41 12.66 0.34 13.12
N ASP A 42 13.72 -0.46 13.23
CA ASP A 42 15.09 0.04 13.20
C ASP A 42 15.62 0.20 11.75
N TYR A 43 15.03 -0.51 10.79
CA TYR A 43 15.51 -0.53 9.41
C TYR A 43 14.48 -0.12 8.36
N LEU A 44 13.35 -0.83 8.26
CA LEU A 44 12.38 -0.60 7.18
C LEU A 44 11.71 0.77 7.29
N GLU A 45 11.24 1.14 8.47
CA GLU A 45 10.64 2.44 8.71
C GLU A 45 11.59 3.60 8.40
N PRO A 46 12.83 3.67 8.96
CA PRO A 46 13.78 4.74 8.64
C PRO A 46 14.13 4.83 7.16
N LYS A 47 14.23 3.69 6.46
CA LYS A 47 14.46 3.67 5.01
C LYS A 47 13.27 4.22 4.24
N THR A 48 12.06 3.85 4.65
CA THR A 48 10.82 4.32 4.05
C THR A 48 10.65 5.83 4.25
N ARG A 49 10.91 6.35 5.46
CA ARG A 49 10.91 7.79 5.77
C ARG A 49 11.83 8.60 4.86
N LYS A 50 12.94 8.02 4.43
CA LYS A 50 13.91 8.64 3.53
C LYS A 50 13.57 8.45 2.05
N GLY A 51 12.47 7.77 1.71
CA GLY A 51 12.11 7.41 0.34
C GLY A 51 13.06 6.42 -0.32
N LEU A 52 13.79 5.63 0.48
CA LEU A 52 14.85 4.71 0.03
C LEU A 52 14.43 3.25 0.07
N LEU A 53 13.19 2.95 0.47
CA LEU A 53 12.69 1.58 0.47
C LEU A 53 12.40 1.15 -0.97
N CYS A 54 13.15 0.18 -1.48
CA CYS A 54 12.94 -0.38 -2.81
C CYS A 54 12.91 -1.91 -2.71
N LEU A 55 11.71 -2.47 -2.84
CA LEU A 55 11.48 -3.92 -2.74
C LEU A 55 11.39 -4.52 -4.14
N VAL A 56 12.50 -5.12 -4.59
CA VAL A 56 12.66 -5.74 -5.91
C VAL A 56 13.58 -6.93 -5.78
N LEU A 57 13.34 -8.00 -6.52
CA LEU A 57 14.36 -9.04 -6.69
C LEU A 57 15.41 -8.55 -7.70
N LYS A 58 16.62 -8.29 -7.20
CA LYS A 58 17.78 -7.95 -8.06
C LYS A 58 18.45 -9.18 -8.64
N GLU A 59 18.29 -10.32 -7.98
CA GLU A 59 18.88 -11.61 -8.35
C GLU A 59 17.85 -12.72 -8.13
N PRO A 60 17.89 -13.80 -8.93
CA PRO A 60 17.07 -14.99 -8.69
C PRO A 60 17.43 -15.59 -7.33
N ILE A 61 16.43 -15.94 -6.53
CA ILE A 61 16.59 -16.73 -5.31
C ILE A 61 15.87 -18.05 -5.55
N ALA A 62 16.49 -19.17 -5.20
CA ALA A 62 15.87 -20.49 -5.39
C ALA A 62 14.51 -20.55 -4.66
N GLY A 63 13.44 -20.87 -5.39
CA GLY A 63 12.08 -20.85 -4.85
C GLY A 63 11.39 -19.48 -4.85
N LEU A 64 12.04 -18.44 -5.38
CA LEU A 64 11.51 -17.08 -5.45
C LEU A 64 11.86 -16.40 -6.78
N ASP A 65 11.06 -16.68 -7.81
CA ASP A 65 11.32 -16.22 -9.17
C ASP A 65 10.95 -14.75 -9.40
N ALA A 66 10.00 -14.22 -8.62
CA ALA A 66 9.53 -12.84 -8.70
C ALA A 66 9.03 -12.32 -7.33
N PHE A 67 9.15 -11.01 -7.10
CA PHE A 67 8.67 -10.39 -5.85
C PHE A 67 7.13 -10.35 -5.76
N GLY A 68 6.42 -10.31 -6.90
CA GLY A 68 4.96 -10.35 -6.93
C GLY A 68 4.39 -11.62 -6.29
N PRO A 69 4.76 -12.82 -6.77
CA PRO A 69 4.39 -14.10 -6.15
C PRO A 69 4.76 -14.19 -4.66
N PHE A 70 5.95 -13.70 -4.29
CA PHE A 70 6.35 -13.61 -2.87
C PHE A 70 5.34 -12.82 -2.04
N TYR A 71 4.94 -11.64 -2.53
CA TYR A 71 4.00 -10.78 -1.84
C TYR A 71 2.60 -11.40 -1.78
N GLU A 72 2.17 -12.10 -2.83
CA GLU A 72 0.92 -12.85 -2.84
C GLU A 72 0.89 -13.96 -1.78
N ASP A 73 1.97 -14.72 -1.66
CA ASP A 73 2.12 -15.73 -0.63
C ASP A 73 2.17 -15.10 0.76
N LEU A 74 2.87 -13.97 0.91
CA LEU A 74 2.90 -13.20 2.15
C LEU A 74 1.48 -12.81 2.62
N LEU A 75 0.65 -12.30 1.69
CA LEU A 75 -0.73 -11.95 1.96
C LEU A 75 -1.56 -13.18 2.36
N ARG A 76 -1.39 -14.32 1.69
CA ARG A 76 -2.12 -15.56 2.01
C ARG A 76 -1.89 -15.98 3.47
N HIS A 77 -0.64 -16.02 3.91
CA HIS A 77 -0.36 -16.40 5.30
C HIS A 77 -0.76 -15.31 6.30
N PHE A 78 -0.76 -14.03 5.91
CA PHE A 78 -1.35 -13.01 6.76
C PHE A 78 -2.83 -13.33 7.01
N GLU A 79 -3.57 -13.69 5.96
CA GLU A 79 -4.98 -14.06 6.08
C GLU A 79 -5.21 -15.30 6.97
N GLU A 80 -4.33 -16.29 6.85
CA GLU A 80 -4.44 -17.59 7.53
C GLU A 80 -3.94 -17.54 8.98
N PHE A 81 -2.90 -16.76 9.29
CA PHE A 81 -2.14 -16.90 10.54
C PHE A 81 -1.89 -15.60 11.31
N SER A 82 -2.08 -14.42 10.71
CA SER A 82 -1.67 -13.16 11.37
C SER A 82 -2.47 -12.86 12.64
N MET A 83 -3.72 -13.31 12.72
CA MET A 83 -4.67 -12.91 13.76
C MET A 83 -4.74 -11.38 13.99
N GLY A 84 -4.44 -10.59 12.95
CA GLY A 84 -4.41 -9.12 13.04
C GLY A 84 -3.13 -8.53 13.65
N ASP A 85 -2.01 -9.25 13.63
CA ASP A 85 -0.71 -8.78 14.13
C ASP A 85 -0.31 -7.42 13.53
N GLU A 86 0.06 -6.48 14.42
CA GLU A 86 0.37 -5.10 14.04
C GLU A 86 1.69 -5.03 13.25
N ASN A 87 2.72 -5.76 13.66
CA ASN A 87 4.03 -5.74 12.97
C ASN A 87 3.92 -6.32 11.55
N PHE A 88 3.17 -7.40 11.39
CA PHE A 88 2.94 -8.03 10.10
C PHE A 88 2.10 -7.12 9.19
N THR A 89 1.05 -6.51 9.74
CA THR A 89 0.25 -5.52 9.01
C THR A 89 1.12 -4.35 8.53
N LEU A 90 1.93 -3.77 9.42
CA LEU A 90 2.82 -2.65 9.09
C LEU A 90 3.85 -3.06 8.03
N PHE A 91 4.41 -4.27 8.09
CA PHE A 91 5.31 -4.79 7.05
C PHE A 91 4.66 -4.84 5.67
N ILE A 92 3.44 -5.39 5.58
CA ILE A 92 2.67 -5.47 4.33
C ILE A 92 2.38 -4.07 3.78
N LEU A 93 2.01 -3.14 4.65
CA LEU A 93 1.69 -1.77 4.29
C LEU A 93 2.92 -0.98 3.85
N LEU A 94 4.09 -1.13 4.51
CA LEU A 94 5.33 -0.51 4.06
C LEU A 94 5.75 -1.01 2.69
N GLY A 95 5.52 -2.29 2.38
CA GLY A 95 5.74 -2.82 1.04
C GLY A 95 4.86 -2.15 -0.01
N ALA A 96 3.56 -2.02 0.24
CA ALA A 96 2.63 -1.43 -0.74
C ALA A 96 2.75 0.09 -0.89
N TYR A 97 2.91 0.81 0.22
CA TYR A 97 2.84 2.28 0.26
C TYR A 97 4.20 2.96 0.38
N GLY A 98 5.21 2.24 0.88
CA GLY A 98 6.56 2.74 1.09
C GLY A 98 7.53 2.45 -0.06
N ASN A 99 7.18 1.59 -1.01
CA ASN A 99 8.09 1.21 -2.10
C ASN A 99 8.34 2.37 -3.07
N GLN A 100 9.61 2.61 -3.38
CA GLN A 100 10.07 3.66 -4.28
C GLN A 100 9.65 3.39 -5.74
N ARG A 101 9.49 2.11 -6.13
CA ARG A 101 9.00 1.76 -7.47
C ARG A 101 7.49 1.85 -7.54
N LEU A 102 7.00 2.84 -8.28
CA LEU A 102 5.57 3.15 -8.41
C LEU A 102 4.74 1.96 -8.88
N LEU A 103 5.16 1.30 -9.98
CA LEU A 103 4.41 0.16 -10.52
C LEU A 103 4.34 -1.00 -9.53
N ASP A 104 5.47 -1.38 -8.92
CA ASP A 104 5.52 -2.49 -7.97
C ASP A 104 4.66 -2.19 -6.74
N GLY A 105 4.77 -0.97 -6.18
CA GLY A 105 3.91 -0.53 -5.08
C GLY A 105 2.43 -0.54 -5.47
N LEU A 106 2.08 -0.07 -6.66
CA LEU A 106 0.69 -0.07 -7.15
C LEU A 106 0.14 -1.48 -7.32
N LEU A 107 0.93 -2.42 -7.83
CA LEU A 107 0.54 -3.83 -7.94
C LEU A 107 0.36 -4.45 -6.56
N MET A 108 1.24 -4.16 -5.60
CA MET A 108 1.08 -4.59 -4.21
C MET A 108 -0.18 -4.02 -3.56
N LYS A 109 -0.49 -2.73 -3.76
CA LYS A 109 -1.76 -2.14 -3.32
C LYS A 109 -2.95 -2.88 -3.95
N CYS A 110 -2.90 -3.17 -5.25
CA CYS A 110 -3.99 -3.92 -5.91
C CYS A 110 -4.16 -5.34 -5.32
N ALA A 111 -3.06 -6.03 -5.01
CA ALA A 111 -3.07 -7.37 -4.41
C ALA A 111 -3.59 -7.35 -2.97
N LEU A 112 -3.21 -6.32 -2.19
CA LEU A 112 -3.64 -6.10 -0.82
C LEU A 112 -5.15 -5.88 -0.72
N TRP A 113 -5.69 -5.07 -1.63
CA TRP A 113 -7.11 -4.69 -1.64
C TRP A 113 -7.99 -5.61 -2.49
N ALA A 114 -7.47 -6.74 -2.95
CA ALA A 114 -8.21 -7.65 -3.81
C ALA A 114 -9.53 -8.11 -3.12
N PRO A 115 -10.69 -8.03 -3.80
CA PRO A 115 -12.00 -8.23 -3.17
C PRO A 115 -12.28 -9.67 -2.75
N ASP A 116 -11.52 -10.62 -3.29
CA ASP A 116 -11.55 -12.05 -2.98
C ASP A 116 -10.77 -12.40 -1.71
N LYS A 117 -10.13 -11.41 -1.06
CA LYS A 117 -9.33 -11.61 0.15
C LYS A 117 -9.84 -10.76 1.31
N ASN A 118 -9.67 -11.25 2.54
CA ASN A 118 -10.04 -10.54 3.77
C ASN A 118 -8.87 -9.75 4.40
N ILE A 119 -7.77 -9.54 3.68
CA ILE A 119 -6.55 -8.93 4.23
C ILE A 119 -6.84 -7.61 4.93
N VAL A 120 -7.35 -6.62 4.20
CA VAL A 120 -7.59 -5.26 4.73
C VAL A 120 -8.64 -5.24 5.84
N ARG A 121 -9.56 -6.20 5.85
CA ARG A 121 -10.57 -6.37 6.90
C ARG A 121 -9.97 -6.87 8.20
N GLN A 122 -8.94 -7.72 8.12
CA GLN A 122 -8.23 -8.26 9.28
C GLN A 122 -7.17 -7.29 9.85
N MET A 123 -6.85 -6.20 9.15
CA MET A 123 -5.88 -5.20 9.62
C MET A 123 -6.48 -4.31 10.71
N ILE A 124 -6.14 -4.57 11.97
CA ILE A 124 -6.61 -3.82 13.16
C ILE A 124 -5.48 -2.93 13.68
N LEU A 125 -4.84 -2.16 12.79
CA LEU A 125 -3.83 -1.19 13.22
C LEU A 125 -4.49 0.11 13.65
N LYS A 126 -4.12 0.57 14.84
CA LYS A 126 -4.39 1.95 15.27
C LYS A 126 -3.67 2.92 14.36
N LYS A 127 -4.14 4.18 14.36
CA LYS A 127 -3.55 5.22 13.53
C LYS A 127 -2.05 5.32 13.73
N ASP A 128 -1.31 5.03 12.66
CA ASP A 128 0.11 5.34 12.51
C ASP A 128 0.22 6.63 11.68
N ASP A 129 0.57 7.73 12.35
CA ASP A 129 0.74 9.03 11.71
C ASP A 129 1.85 9.00 10.67
N PHE A 130 2.90 8.18 10.84
CA PHE A 130 4.01 8.14 9.90
C PHE A 130 3.55 7.61 8.53
N LEU A 131 2.88 6.46 8.50
CA LEU A 131 2.48 5.86 7.21
C LEU A 131 1.45 6.74 6.49
N LEU A 132 0.47 7.28 7.23
CA LEU A 132 -0.52 8.18 6.65
C LEU A 132 0.12 9.46 6.08
N ASN A 133 1.06 10.05 6.80
CA ASN A 133 1.81 11.23 6.35
C ASN A 133 2.65 10.91 5.11
N LEU A 134 3.28 9.73 5.07
CA LEU A 134 4.03 9.27 3.92
C LEU A 134 3.14 9.16 2.69
N VAL A 135 2.00 8.48 2.79
CA VAL A 135 1.06 8.33 1.67
C VAL A 135 0.60 9.69 1.17
N THR A 136 0.20 10.58 2.08
CA THR A 136 -0.29 11.92 1.75
C THR A 136 0.79 12.78 1.06
N ALA A 137 2.04 12.73 1.54
CA ALA A 137 3.15 13.44 0.91
C ALA A 137 3.49 12.90 -0.49
N ARG A 138 3.33 11.60 -0.73
CA ARG A 138 3.60 10.96 -2.02
C ARG A 138 2.50 11.25 -3.05
N GLN A 139 1.23 11.31 -2.64
CA GLN A 139 0.11 11.70 -3.52
C GLN A 139 0.41 13.00 -4.28
N MET A 140 0.97 14.01 -3.59
CA MET A 140 1.31 15.32 -4.19
C MET A 140 2.32 15.23 -5.33
N ASN A 141 3.21 14.25 -5.30
CA ASN A 141 4.34 14.14 -6.22
C ASN A 141 4.16 13.04 -7.28
N GLU A 142 3.38 12.00 -6.98
CA GLU A 142 3.37 10.75 -7.75
C GLU A 142 2.07 10.50 -8.51
N VAL A 143 0.95 11.19 -8.19
CA VAL A 143 -0.36 10.95 -8.81
C VAL A 143 -0.33 11.13 -10.32
N GLU A 144 0.26 12.23 -10.81
CA GLU A 144 0.26 12.53 -12.24
C GLU A 144 1.07 11.50 -13.04
N VAL A 145 2.22 11.09 -12.51
CA VAL A 145 3.06 10.04 -13.11
C VAL A 145 2.34 8.69 -13.09
N THR A 146 1.62 8.40 -12.02
CA THR A 146 0.88 7.14 -11.85
C THR A 146 -0.31 7.07 -12.80
N GLU A 147 -1.09 8.14 -12.92
CA GLU A 147 -2.20 8.25 -13.87
C GLU A 147 -1.70 8.10 -15.30
N LYS A 148 -0.66 8.86 -15.68
CA LYS A 148 -0.15 8.86 -17.05
C LYS A 148 0.34 7.48 -17.51
N ASN A 149 1.03 6.74 -16.63
CA ASN A 149 1.71 5.51 -17.02
C ASN A 149 0.94 4.23 -16.64
N TYR A 150 0.08 4.28 -15.60
CA TYR A 150 -0.49 3.10 -14.97
C TYR A 150 -2.00 3.26 -14.65
N PHE A 151 -2.71 4.07 -15.44
CA PHE A 151 -4.12 4.41 -15.18
C PHE A 151 -5.03 3.20 -14.92
N SER A 152 -4.89 2.10 -15.67
CA SER A 152 -5.75 0.93 -15.51
C SER A 152 -5.69 0.32 -14.10
N HIS A 153 -4.48 0.14 -13.57
CA HIS A 153 -4.23 -0.38 -12.24
C HIS A 153 -4.66 0.63 -11.17
N PHE A 154 -4.36 1.90 -11.38
CA PHE A 154 -4.73 2.97 -10.44
C PHE A 154 -6.24 3.15 -10.35
N ARG A 155 -6.94 3.15 -11.49
CA ARG A 155 -8.41 3.15 -11.56
C ARG A 155 -9.01 1.96 -10.81
N LYS A 156 -8.47 0.76 -11.03
CA LYS A 156 -8.92 -0.44 -10.31
C LYS A 156 -8.79 -0.23 -8.80
N LEU A 157 -7.64 0.23 -8.33
CA LEU A 157 -7.39 0.49 -6.91
C LEU A 157 -8.40 1.49 -6.31
N LEU A 158 -8.61 2.64 -6.96
CA LEU A 158 -9.55 3.65 -6.47
C LEU A 158 -11.00 3.13 -6.41
N LEU A 159 -11.44 2.39 -7.42
CA LEU A 159 -12.76 1.77 -7.41
C LEU A 159 -12.90 0.74 -6.29
N THR A 160 -11.85 -0.04 -6.02
CA THR A 160 -11.81 -0.99 -4.92
C THR A 160 -11.84 -0.31 -3.55
N TYR A 161 -11.11 0.79 -3.36
CA TYR A 161 -11.21 1.60 -2.13
C TYR A 161 -12.62 2.11 -1.92
N ALA A 162 -13.23 2.66 -2.98
CA ALA A 162 -14.58 3.21 -2.89
C ALA A 162 -15.61 2.12 -2.53
N ALA A 163 -15.51 0.95 -3.15
CA ALA A 163 -16.37 -0.19 -2.85
C ALA A 163 -16.21 -0.67 -1.42
N THR A 164 -14.96 -0.86 -0.95
CA THR A 164 -14.70 -1.36 0.41
C THR A 164 -15.18 -0.41 1.51
N ILE A 165 -15.12 0.90 1.30
CA ILE A 165 -15.70 1.91 2.21
C ILE A 165 -17.23 1.91 2.14
N ARG A 166 -17.81 1.99 0.94
CA ARG A 166 -19.27 2.03 0.74
C ARG A 166 -19.95 0.78 1.31
N ASP A 167 -19.36 -0.37 1.06
CA ASP A 167 -19.91 -1.67 1.46
C ASP A 167 -19.54 -2.01 2.93
N SER A 168 -18.95 -1.05 3.66
CA SER A 168 -18.57 -1.15 5.08
C SER A 168 -17.68 -2.36 5.40
N ILE A 169 -16.86 -2.80 4.43
CA ILE A 169 -15.87 -3.86 4.61
C ILE A 169 -14.78 -3.39 5.57
N ILE A 170 -14.34 -2.15 5.40
CA ILE A 170 -13.46 -1.43 6.32
C ILE A 170 -14.23 -0.30 6.98
N MET A 171 -13.99 -0.09 8.27
CA MET A 171 -14.65 0.98 9.04
C MET A 171 -13.61 1.77 9.84
N LYS A 172 -13.78 3.09 9.95
CA LYS A 172 -12.86 3.97 10.68
C LYS A 172 -12.60 3.54 12.12
N ASN A 173 -13.59 2.97 12.80
CA ASN A 173 -13.49 2.52 14.19
C ASN A 173 -12.84 1.13 14.36
N ARG A 174 -12.67 0.35 13.28
CA ARG A 174 -12.11 -1.01 13.31
C ARG A 174 -10.76 -1.10 12.60
N ASN A 175 -10.66 -0.49 11.43
CA ASN A 175 -9.51 -0.57 10.52
C ASN A 175 -8.97 0.86 10.27
N GLN A 176 -8.69 1.60 11.35
CA GLN A 176 -8.52 3.06 11.29
C GLN A 176 -7.48 3.50 10.26
N LEU A 177 -6.28 2.93 10.31
CA LEU A 177 -5.17 3.32 9.44
C LEU A 177 -5.49 3.09 7.95
N VAL A 178 -5.95 1.89 7.58
CA VAL A 178 -6.24 1.56 6.18
C VAL A 178 -7.46 2.31 5.66
N TYR A 179 -8.44 2.61 6.53
CA TYR A 179 -9.56 3.48 6.19
C TYR A 179 -9.08 4.90 5.88
N GLU A 180 -8.21 5.47 6.72
CA GLU A 180 -7.67 6.82 6.53
C GLU A 180 -6.77 6.92 5.28
N ILE A 181 -5.98 5.89 4.99
CA ILE A 181 -5.18 5.80 3.76
C ILE A 181 -6.08 5.80 2.51
N ALA A 182 -7.05 4.89 2.44
CA ALA A 182 -7.96 4.78 1.31
C ALA A 182 -8.77 6.05 1.12
N SER A 183 -9.30 6.60 2.21
CA SER A 183 -10.07 7.86 2.20
C SER A 183 -9.21 9.04 1.74
N SER A 184 -7.95 9.13 2.19
CA SER A 184 -7.01 10.18 1.78
C SER A 184 -6.73 10.12 0.29
N GLU A 185 -6.39 8.94 -0.26
CA GLU A 185 -6.12 8.78 -1.70
C GLU A 185 -7.37 9.10 -2.55
N LEU A 186 -8.56 8.68 -2.13
CA LEU A 186 -9.83 9.00 -2.79
C LEU A 186 -10.16 10.49 -2.77
N ILE A 187 -10.06 11.13 -1.60
CA ILE A 187 -10.35 12.55 -1.44
C ILE A 187 -9.36 13.39 -2.25
N TYR A 188 -8.07 13.04 -2.21
CA TYR A 188 -7.05 13.72 -3.00
C TYR A 188 -7.35 13.64 -4.49
N TYR A 189 -7.63 12.44 -5.02
CA TYR A 189 -7.94 12.24 -6.44
C TYR A 189 -9.15 13.05 -6.88
N VAL A 190 -10.26 12.98 -6.12
CA VAL A 190 -11.48 13.73 -6.43
C VAL A 190 -11.21 15.23 -6.38
N LYS A 191 -10.55 15.75 -5.34
CA LYS A 191 -10.24 17.18 -5.22
C LYS A 191 -9.36 17.66 -6.36
N TRP A 192 -8.30 16.91 -6.68
CA TRP A 192 -7.36 17.24 -7.75
C TRP A 192 -8.08 17.39 -9.09
N HIS A 193 -8.90 16.42 -9.50
CA HIS A 193 -9.61 16.48 -10.78
C HIS A 193 -10.78 17.46 -10.79
N MET A 194 -11.35 17.81 -9.63
CA MET A 194 -12.39 18.85 -9.55
C MET A 194 -11.80 20.27 -9.59
N THR A 195 -10.58 20.49 -9.08
CA THR A 195 -9.93 21.82 -9.05
C THR A 195 -9.01 22.10 -10.24
N LYS A 196 -8.34 21.09 -10.82
CA LYS A 196 -7.41 21.27 -11.95
C LYS A 196 -8.11 21.63 -13.28
N ASN A 197 -9.45 21.62 -13.32
CA ASN A 197 -10.27 21.99 -14.49
C ASN A 197 -10.16 23.45 -14.95
N VAL A 198 -9.33 24.30 -14.32
CA VAL A 198 -9.30 25.72 -14.67
C VAL A 198 -8.19 26.05 -15.70
N HIS A 199 -7.07 25.32 -15.81
CA HIS A 199 -5.85 25.95 -16.38
C HIS A 199 -5.05 25.25 -17.50
N GLU A 200 -5.34 24.03 -17.96
CA GLU A 200 -4.48 23.42 -18.98
C GLU A 200 -5.23 22.79 -20.17
N LYS A 201 -4.82 23.21 -21.39
CA LYS A 201 -5.19 22.60 -22.67
C LYS A 201 -4.56 21.21 -22.76
N ILE A 202 -5.24 20.19 -22.23
CA ILE A 202 -4.78 18.79 -22.24
C ILE A 202 -5.73 17.95 -23.11
N ASP A 203 -5.16 16.92 -23.72
CA ASP A 203 -5.81 15.87 -24.51
C ASP A 203 -7.20 15.51 -23.95
N THR A 204 -8.25 15.83 -24.72
CA THR A 204 -9.62 16.01 -24.21
C THR A 204 -10.25 14.71 -23.75
N GLU A 205 -9.83 13.57 -24.29
CA GLU A 205 -10.46 12.28 -24.00
C GLU A 205 -9.92 11.62 -22.73
N LEU A 206 -8.61 11.69 -22.48
CA LEU A 206 -8.01 11.17 -21.23
C LEU A 206 -8.44 11.98 -20.01
N VAL A 207 -8.44 13.31 -20.12
CA VAL A 207 -8.95 14.18 -19.04
C VAL A 207 -10.41 13.89 -18.76
N LYS A 208 -11.22 13.66 -19.80
CA LYS A 208 -12.63 13.27 -19.64
C LYS A 208 -12.76 11.93 -18.90
N GLN A 209 -11.91 10.95 -19.19
CA GLN A 209 -11.91 9.67 -18.45
C GLN A 209 -11.59 9.86 -16.96
N TYR A 210 -10.60 10.70 -16.63
CA TYR A 210 -10.23 10.97 -15.24
C TYR A 210 -11.33 11.73 -14.50
N ASN A 211 -11.89 12.76 -15.12
CA ASN A 211 -13.00 13.54 -14.56
C ASN A 211 -14.27 12.71 -14.38
N ASN A 212 -14.56 11.79 -15.32
CA ASN A 212 -15.67 10.85 -15.18
C ASN A 212 -15.45 9.90 -14.01
N LEU A 213 -14.22 9.40 -13.81
CA LEU A 213 -13.89 8.58 -12.65
C LEU A 213 -14.06 9.38 -11.35
N ALA A 214 -13.53 10.60 -11.27
CA ALA A 214 -13.67 11.47 -10.10
C ALA A 214 -15.14 11.73 -9.75
N SER A 215 -15.98 12.02 -10.76
CA SER A 215 -17.42 12.23 -10.59
C SER A 215 -18.12 10.96 -10.10
N THR A 216 -17.77 9.80 -10.65
CA THR A 216 -18.30 8.49 -10.23
C THR A 216 -17.94 8.19 -8.77
N LEU A 217 -16.68 8.44 -8.38
CA LEU A 217 -16.20 8.23 -7.02
C LEU A 217 -16.92 9.16 -6.04
N GLN A 218 -17.06 10.45 -6.37
CA GLN A 218 -17.76 11.43 -5.55
C GLN A 218 -19.22 11.03 -5.32
N GLN A 219 -19.93 10.63 -6.37
CA GLN A 219 -21.32 10.17 -6.28
C GLN A 219 -21.43 8.88 -5.45
N SER A 220 -20.56 7.90 -5.70
CA SER A 220 -20.58 6.62 -4.97
C SER A 220 -20.25 6.75 -3.49
N LEU A 221 -19.53 7.79 -3.09
CA LEU A 221 -19.07 8.01 -1.71
C LEU A 221 -19.83 9.15 -1.02
N HIS A 222 -20.89 9.67 -1.64
CA HIS A 222 -21.75 10.67 -1.03
C HIS A 222 -22.36 10.13 0.27
N GLY A 223 -22.18 10.87 1.37
CA GLY A 223 -22.61 10.47 2.71
C GLY A 223 -21.62 9.56 3.46
N TYR A 224 -20.59 9.02 2.80
CA TYR A 224 -19.54 8.21 3.43
C TYR A 224 -18.27 9.01 3.70
N LEU A 225 -17.89 9.89 2.77
CA LEU A 225 -16.70 10.74 2.90
C LEU A 225 -17.08 12.20 2.68
N ASP A 226 -16.42 13.09 3.42
CA ASP A 226 -16.54 14.53 3.22
C ASP A 226 -15.47 15.00 2.22
N PHE A 227 -15.92 15.43 1.05
CA PHE A 227 -15.09 15.96 -0.02
C PHE A 227 -14.92 17.48 0.06
N GLN A 228 -15.35 18.15 1.15
CA GLN A 228 -15.31 19.61 1.29
C GLN A 228 -13.97 20.20 0.84
N LEU A 229 -14.04 21.06 -0.17
CA LEU A 229 -12.97 21.91 -0.65
C LEU A 229 -12.82 23.04 0.37
N LYS A 230 -11.84 22.93 1.27
CA LYS A 230 -11.37 24.08 2.07
C LYS A 230 -10.32 24.83 1.27
#